data_AF-A0A9E0YLZ8-F1
#
_entry.id   AF-A0A9E0YLZ8-F1
#
_cell.length_a   1.000
_cell.length_b   1.000
_cell.length_c   1.000
_cell.angle_alpha   90.00
_cell.angle_beta   90.00
_cell.angle_gamma   90.00
#
_symmetry.space_group_name_H-M   'P 1'
#
loop_
_entity.id
_entity.type
_entity.pdbx_description
1 polymer ?
#
loop_
_entity_poly.entity_id
_entity_poly.type
_entity_poly.pdbx_seq_one_letter_code
_entity_poly.pdbx_strand_id
1 'polypeptide(L)' 'MEVSEAIRSRRSVRKFRDQRVPRKDLIELVDYARLAPSGMNKQPLEFVIVDEP' A
#
# COMPACT_ATOMS: atom_id res chain seq x y z
N MET A 1 8.30 -11.18 -11.24
CA MET A 1 8.11 -9.89 -11.94
C MET A 1 9.20 -8.97 -11.45
N GLU A 2 9.90 -8.31 -12.36
CA GLU A 2 10.89 -7.30 -12.00
C GLU A 2 10.19 -6.01 -11.56
N VAL A 3 10.79 -5.26 -10.63
CA VAL A 3 10.21 -3.99 -10.12
C VAL A 3 9.88 -3.03 -11.27
N SER A 4 10.74 -2.97 -12.28
CA SER A 4 10.56 -2.12 -13.47
C SER A 4 9.31 -2.46 -14.27
N GLU A 5 8.94 -3.73 -14.36
CA GLU A 5 7.74 -4.21 -15.06
C GLU A 5 6.47 -3.89 -14.26
N ALA A 6 6.53 -4.08 -12.93
CA ALA A 6 5.42 -3.75 -12.03
C ALA A 6 5.07 -2.26 -12.09
N ILE A 7 6.07 -1.37 -12.11
CA ILE A 7 5.87 0.08 -12.19
C ILE A 7 5.25 0.47 -13.54
N ARG A 8 5.75 -0.07 -14.66
CA ARG A 8 5.26 0.29 -16.01
C ARG A 8 3.86 -0.22 -16.30
N SER A 9 3.52 -1.40 -15.79
CA SER A 9 2.20 -2.02 -16.01
C SER A 9 1.10 -1.49 -15.08
N ARG A 10 1.46 -0.72 -14.05
CA ARG A 10 0.52 -0.17 -13.07
C ARG A 10 -0.50 0.76 -13.74
N ARG A 11 -1.78 0.51 -13.45
CA ARG A 11 -2.92 1.35 -13.86
C ARG A 11 -3.91 1.49 -12.72
N SER A 12 -4.66 2.60 -12.69
CA SER A 12 -5.70 2.79 -11.67
C SER A 12 -6.86 1.82 -11.89
N VAL A 13 -7.15 0.99 -10.89
CA VAL A 13 -8.30 0.07 -10.87
C VAL A 13 -9.46 0.76 -10.14
N ARG A 14 -10.67 0.70 -10.72
CA ARG A 14 -11.88 1.32 -10.16
C ARG A 14 -13.07 0.36 -10.04
N LYS A 15 -12.85 -0.93 -10.33
CA LYS A 15 -13.84 -2.00 -10.21
C LYS A 15 -13.18 -3.15 -9.47
N PHE A 16 -13.71 -3.48 -8.30
CA PHE A 16 -13.14 -4.48 -7.39
C PHE A 16 -14.11 -5.65 -7.22
N ARG A 17 -13.60 -6.79 -6.78
CA ARG A 17 -14.43 -7.92 -6.34
C ARG A 17 -14.93 -7.63 -4.93
N ASP A 18 -16.09 -8.19 -4.59
CA ASP A 18 -16.57 -8.22 -3.20
C ASP A 18 -15.81 -9.30 -2.41
N GLN A 19 -14.51 -9.07 -2.25
CA GLN A 19 -13.59 -9.95 -1.55
C GLN A 19 -12.77 -9.11 -0.58
N ARG A 20 -12.88 -9.44 0.71
CA ARG A 20 -12.06 -8.79 1.74
C ARG A 20 -10.58 -9.10 1.54
N VAL A 21 -9.74 -8.09 1.73
CA VAL A 21 -8.29 -8.25 1.85
C VAL A 21 -7.98 -8.67 3.29
N PRO A 22 -7.21 -9.76 3.53
CA PRO A 22 -6.79 -10.14 4.87
C PRO A 22 -6.08 -8.99 5.59
N ARG A 23 -6.41 -8.77 6.87
CA ARG A 23 -5.82 -7.68 7.67
C ARG A 23 -4.29 -7.72 7.72
N LYS A 24 -3.71 -8.92 7.74
CA LYS A 24 -2.24 -9.10 7.71
C LYS A 24 -1.61 -8.48 6.46
N ASP A 25 -2.27 -8.61 5.31
CA ASP A 25 -1.76 -8.10 4.03
C ASP A 25 -1.85 -6.56 4.03
N LEU A 26 -2.91 -6.00 4.63
CA LEU A 26 -3.05 -4.54 4.80
C LEU A 26 -1.93 -3.97 5.70
N ILE A 27 -1.61 -4.66 6.81
CA ILE A 27 -0.52 -4.27 7.71
C ILE A 27 0.82 -4.33 6.98
N GLU A 28 1.08 -5.41 6.23
CA GLU A 28 2.30 -5.60 5.46
C GLU A 28 2.49 -4.49 4.40
N LEU A 29 1.41 -4.08 3.73
CA LEU A 29 1.45 -2.95 2.78
C LEU A 29 1.83 -1.63 3.45
N VAL A 30 1.34 -1.36 4.67
CA VAL A 30 1.72 -0.18 5.45
C VAL A 30 3.19 -0.27 5.89
N ASP A 31 3.66 -1.47 6.27
CA ASP A 31 5.06 -1.70 6.61
C ASP A 31 5.99 -1.37 5.42
N TYR A 32 5.62 -1.78 4.21
CA TYR A 32 6.34 -1.38 3.00
C TYR A 32 6.30 0.13 2.74
N ALA A 33 5.16 0.77 2.98
CA ALA A 33 5.00 2.22 2.75
C ALA A 33 5.87 3.06 3.71
N ARG A 34 5.97 2.70 4.99
CA ARG A 34 6.77 3.45 5.98
C ARG A 34 8.29 3.35 5.77
N LEU A 35 8.76 2.35 5.00
CA LEU A 35 10.18 2.22 4.66
C LEU A 35 10.64 3.25 3.61
N ALA A 36 9.70 3.98 2.99
CA ALA A 36 10.05 5.07 2.10
C ALA A 36 10.86 6.15 2.85
N PRO A 37 11.93 6.70 2.23
CA PRO A 37 12.72 7.74 2.86
C PRO A 37 11.86 8.98 3.10
N SER A 38 12.09 9.66 4.22
CA SER A 38 11.44 10.92 4.56
C SER A 38 12.47 12.02 4.80
N GLY A 39 12.11 13.26 4.47
CA GLY A 39 13.00 14.41 4.65
C GLY A 39 13.43 14.53 6.10
N MET A 40 14.75 14.52 6.34
CA MET A 40 15.36 14.51 7.69
C MET A 40 14.87 13.34 8.58
N ASN A 41 14.43 12.23 7.98
CA ASN A 41 13.82 11.09 8.68
C ASN A 41 12.61 11.44 9.57
N LYS A 42 11.89 12.53 9.26
CA LYS A 42 10.76 13.01 10.07
C LYS A 42 9.59 12.04 10.15
N GLN A 43 9.45 11.15 9.17
CA GLN A 43 8.36 10.18 9.06
C GLN A 43 6.97 10.81 9.35
N PRO A 44 6.60 11.92 8.68
CA PRO A 44 5.42 12.71 9.05
C PRO A 44 4.09 12.07 8.59
N LEU A 45 4.13 10.87 8.03
CA LEU A 45 2.95 10.21 7.47
C LEU A 45 2.30 9.32 8.54
N GLU A 46 0.99 9.45 8.67
CA GLU A 46 0.15 8.54 9.45
C GLU A 46 -0.68 7.67 8.50
N PHE A 47 -0.79 6.38 8.82
CA PHE A 47 -1.54 5.41 8.02
C PHE A 47 -2.73 4.90 8.84
N VAL A 48 -3.93 4.93 8.26
CA VAL A 48 -5.15 4.41 8.88
C VAL A 48 -5.75 3.35 7.96
N ILE A 49 -5.96 2.15 8.50
CA ILE A 49 -6.64 1.06 7.80
C ILE A 49 -8.13 1.13 8.16
N VAL A 50 -8.98 1.28 7.14
CA VAL A 50 -10.45 1.23 7.26
C VAL A 50 -10.94 0.00 6.51
N ASP A 51 -11.23 -1.06 7.25
CA ASP A 51 -11.65 -2.37 6.73
C ASP A 51 -12.97 -2.89 7.35
N GLU A 52 -13.66 -2.02 8.10
CA GLU A 52 -14.99 -2.25 8.66
C GLU A 52 -16.02 -1.29 8.01
N PRO A 53 -17.25 -1.77 7.70
CA PRO A 53 -18.31 -0.95 7.10
C PRO A 53 -18.86 0.16 8.00
#